data_AF-A0A9P6K0V3-F1
#
_entry.id   AF-A0A9P6K0V3-F1
#
_cell.length_a   1.000
_cell.length_b   1.000
_cell.length_c   1.000
_cell.angle_alpha   90.00
_cell.angle_beta   90.00
_cell.angle_gamma   90.00
#
_symmetry.space_group_name_H-M   'P 1'
#
loop_
_entity.id
_entity.type
_entity.pdbx_description
1 polymer ?
#
loop_
_entity_poly.entity_id
_entity_poly.type
_entity_poly.pdbx_seq_one_letter_code
_entity_poly.pdbx_strand_id
1 'polypeptide(L)'
;MASTHYLLANPCAGQNIGYLRLAVVGDSAVGKTLFARQFVETLPEVLSHDWEPLKPRRTNEDDDDAEEDDDDEDDYVQTQELTERFSSTMMEIPWDNMDADDEAPARNLVFLDTPGYGSVIDARTNFALFMNHVSQTFEEKNSKISPFIEVTNNELMRSLVTGVGAHKFIDVCFYLIVHRLKPLDIEYMRIISEKVNVVPVISKIDTQSEQDVQQLKVHVLKTLREQGVSIYTFRIDYDRLIHMAETGQQGGPPFAVSNVPPKPSSEDPLDQIPFTHAMNELPLLRKLVLETQINNVRQFTVKKFINWRSKQIALQQQQMQGQQQQQQQQLHAPMPYFPVLQSLQDLAASAPTIA
;
A
#
# COMPACT_ATOMS: atom_id res chain seq x y z
N MET A 1 33.34 7.29 17.93
CA MET A 1 34.12 6.15 17.39
C MET A 1 33.18 4.96 17.40
N ALA A 2 32.71 4.57 16.21
CA ALA A 2 31.63 3.61 16.03
C ALA A 2 32.09 2.20 16.38
N SER A 3 31.36 1.55 17.28
CA SER A 3 31.62 0.17 17.71
C SER A 3 31.18 -0.80 16.62
N THR A 4 32.16 -1.34 15.91
CA THR A 4 32.03 -2.46 14.98
C THR A 4 31.77 -3.75 15.77
N HIS A 5 30.53 -3.99 16.17
CA HIS A 5 30.11 -5.32 16.61
C HIS A 5 29.76 -6.15 15.36
N TYR A 6 30.72 -6.96 14.92
CA TYR A 6 30.47 -8.08 14.02
C TYR A 6 29.48 -9.03 14.71
N LEU A 7 28.19 -8.91 14.36
CA LEU A 7 27.18 -9.90 14.67
C LEU A 7 27.53 -11.20 13.93
N LEU A 8 27.55 -12.28 14.70
CA LEU A 8 27.66 -13.67 14.28
C LEU A 8 26.87 -13.91 12.99
N ALA A 9 27.55 -14.48 11.98
CA ALA A 9 26.98 -14.84 10.70
C ALA A 9 25.74 -15.72 10.89
N ASN A 10 24.56 -15.13 10.73
CA ASN A 10 23.29 -15.85 10.64
C ASN A 10 23.31 -16.64 9.33
N PRO A 11 23.21 -17.97 9.33
CA PRO A 11 23.24 -18.78 8.11
C PRO A 11 22.00 -18.57 7.21
N CYS A 12 21.01 -17.83 7.68
CA CYS A 12 19.86 -17.36 6.89
C CYS A 12 19.97 -15.89 6.45
N ALA A 13 21.00 -15.13 6.87
CA ALA A 13 21.18 -13.77 6.40
C ALA A 13 21.52 -13.78 4.90
N GLY A 14 20.71 -13.09 4.08
CA GLY A 14 20.96 -12.95 2.65
C GLY A 14 20.15 -13.85 1.72
N GLN A 15 18.92 -14.27 2.07
CA GLN A 15 17.99 -14.61 0.98
C GLN A 15 17.79 -13.34 0.14
N ASN A 16 18.08 -13.43 -1.16
CA ASN A 16 17.82 -12.35 -2.09
C ASN A 16 16.30 -12.27 -2.31
N ILE A 17 15.62 -11.60 -1.37
CA ILE A 17 14.19 -11.31 -1.44
C ILE A 17 13.91 -10.45 -2.67
N GLY A 18 14.91 -9.71 -3.18
CA GLY A 18 14.74 -8.71 -4.24
C GLY A 18 14.22 -7.38 -3.70
N TYR A 19 13.87 -6.48 -4.61
CA TYR A 19 13.15 -5.25 -4.30
C TYR A 19 11.68 -5.56 -4.03
N LEU A 20 11.18 -5.08 -2.90
CA LEU A 20 9.81 -5.24 -2.47
C LEU A 20 9.36 -3.97 -1.76
N ARG A 21 8.21 -3.44 -2.17
CA ARG A 21 7.63 -2.24 -1.54
C ARG A 21 6.33 -2.60 -0.85
N LEU A 22 6.27 -2.34 0.44
CA LEU A 22 5.15 -2.62 1.31
C LEU A 22 4.57 -1.28 1.80
N ALA A 23 3.27 -1.21 1.96
CA ALA A 23 2.61 -0.05 2.55
C ALA A 23 1.76 -0.49 3.74
N VAL A 24 1.67 0.37 4.75
CA VAL A 24 0.80 0.16 5.90
C VAL A 24 -0.22 1.29 5.97
N VAL A 25 -1.50 0.92 5.88
CA VAL A 25 -2.63 1.85 5.86
C VAL A 25 -3.62 1.41 6.93
N GLY A 26 -4.29 2.37 7.55
CA GLY A 26 -5.24 2.11 8.63
C GLY A 26 -5.54 3.37 9.41
N ASP A 27 -6.41 3.22 10.40
CA ASP A 27 -6.86 4.34 11.21
C ASP A 27 -5.71 4.92 12.05
N SER A 28 -5.97 6.03 12.73
CA SER A 28 -5.05 6.57 13.72
C SER A 28 -4.90 5.64 14.91
N ALA A 29 -3.70 5.64 15.50
CA ALA A 29 -3.37 4.85 16.69
C ALA A 29 -3.60 3.32 16.58
N VAL A 30 -3.71 2.75 15.36
CA VAL A 30 -3.82 1.29 15.15
C VAL A 30 -2.48 0.55 15.25
N GLY A 31 -1.38 1.27 15.45
CA GLY A 31 -0.02 0.70 15.53
C GLY A 31 0.66 0.47 14.18
N LYS A 32 0.41 1.32 13.17
CA LYS A 32 0.97 1.18 11.81
C LYS A 32 2.50 1.13 11.79
N THR A 33 3.14 2.12 12.39
CA THR A 33 4.59 2.24 12.48
C THR A 33 5.20 1.09 13.28
N LEU A 34 4.56 0.70 14.38
CA LEU A 34 5.01 -0.41 15.21
C LEU A 34 4.90 -1.76 14.48
N PHE A 35 3.80 -1.99 13.74
CA PHE A 35 3.65 -3.16 12.88
C PHE A 35 4.73 -3.21 11.79
N ALA A 36 4.98 -2.09 11.11
CA ALA A 36 6.01 -2.00 10.07
C ALA A 36 7.40 -2.30 10.64
N ARG A 37 7.72 -1.73 11.80
CA ARG A 37 8.96 -1.98 12.54
C ARG A 37 9.09 -3.45 12.93
N GLN A 38 8.09 -4.04 13.59
CA GLN A 38 8.13 -5.44 14.03
C GLN A 38 8.19 -6.43 12.86
N PHE A 39 7.53 -6.11 11.74
CA PHE A 39 7.63 -6.89 10.51
C PHE A 39 9.07 -6.97 10.00
N VAL A 40 9.84 -5.88 10.12
CA VAL A 40 11.25 -5.80 9.72
C VAL A 40 12.20 -6.34 10.79
N GLU A 41 12.13 -5.85 12.03
CA GLU A 41 13.10 -6.18 13.09
C GLU A 41 13.10 -7.66 13.48
N THR A 42 11.97 -8.35 13.32
CA THR A 42 11.91 -9.79 13.59
C THR A 42 12.56 -10.62 12.48
N LEU A 43 12.92 -10.03 11.34
CA LEU A 43 13.58 -10.73 10.24
C LEU A 43 15.04 -11.01 10.60
N PRO A 44 15.47 -12.28 10.66
CA PRO A 44 16.87 -12.61 10.88
C PRO A 44 17.78 -12.20 9.70
N GLU A 45 17.17 -11.82 8.57
CA GLU A 45 17.83 -11.51 7.29
C GLU A 45 18.09 -10.01 7.08
N VAL A 46 17.58 -9.14 7.96
CA VAL A 46 17.78 -7.69 7.83
C VAL A 46 19.19 -7.34 8.28
N LEU A 47 19.96 -6.78 7.35
CA LEU A 47 21.34 -6.33 7.52
C LEU A 47 21.40 -4.92 8.11
N SER A 48 20.47 -4.05 7.71
CA SER A 48 20.35 -2.68 8.20
C SER A 48 18.94 -2.14 7.99
N HIS A 49 18.57 -1.11 8.76
CA HIS A 49 17.29 -0.44 8.60
C HIS A 49 17.36 1.04 9.01
N ASP A 50 16.55 1.89 8.37
CA ASP A 50 16.51 3.35 8.61
C ASP A 50 15.49 3.74 9.72
N TRP A 51 15.13 2.81 10.62
CA TRP A 51 14.26 3.12 11.75
C TRP A 51 15.02 3.92 12.83
N GLU A 52 14.49 5.08 13.22
CA GLU A 52 14.99 5.81 14.39
C GLU A 52 14.96 4.91 15.64
N PRO A 53 16.03 4.92 16.46
CA PRO A 53 16.06 4.14 17.69
C PRO A 53 14.95 4.59 18.63
N LEU A 54 14.25 3.65 19.26
CA LEU A 54 13.35 3.98 20.38
C LEU A 54 14.22 4.64 21.44
N LYS A 55 13.76 5.77 22.01
CA LYS A 55 14.36 6.26 23.25
C LYS A 55 14.27 5.09 24.24
N PRO A 56 15.38 4.68 24.89
CA PRO A 56 15.30 3.64 25.89
C PRO A 56 14.28 4.08 26.94
N ARG A 57 13.35 3.19 27.28
CA ARG A 57 12.49 3.33 28.45
C ARG A 57 13.43 3.63 29.62
N ARG A 58 13.26 4.79 30.27
CA ARG A 58 14.01 5.08 31.50
C ARG A 58 13.65 3.97 32.47
N THR A 59 14.55 3.04 32.68
CA THR A 59 14.47 2.11 33.79
C THR A 59 14.73 2.95 35.02
N ASN A 60 13.71 3.07 35.87
CA ASN A 60 13.82 3.71 37.18
C ASN A 60 14.77 2.88 38.05
N GLU A 61 16.07 3.14 37.91
CA GLU A 61 17.07 2.81 38.90
C GLU A 61 17.82 4.13 39.14
N ASP A 62 17.63 4.66 40.35
CA ASP A 62 18.27 5.84 40.93
C ASP A 62 17.66 7.22 40.59
N ASP A 63 16.54 7.58 41.22
CA ASP A 63 16.24 8.95 41.70
C ASP A 63 14.97 8.93 42.58
N ASP A 64 15.15 9.01 43.90
CA ASP A 64 14.10 8.88 44.94
C ASP A 64 13.19 10.13 45.12
N ASP A 65 13.17 11.11 44.20
CA ASP A 65 12.50 12.40 44.43
C ASP A 65 11.86 13.05 43.17
N ALA A 66 11.14 12.28 42.34
CA ALA A 66 10.32 12.85 41.26
C ALA A 66 8.87 12.39 41.37
N GLU A 67 7.94 13.36 41.36
CA GLU A 67 6.50 13.14 41.44
C GLU A 67 6.01 12.12 40.40
N GLU A 68 5.07 11.27 40.81
CA GLU A 68 4.35 10.34 39.93
C GLU A 68 3.48 11.15 38.95
N ASP A 69 4.10 11.67 37.89
CA ASP A 69 3.39 12.08 36.69
C ASP A 69 2.95 10.81 35.95
N ASP A 70 1.70 10.41 36.20
CA ASP A 70 0.94 9.30 35.62
C ASP A 70 0.67 9.46 34.09
N ASP A 71 1.64 9.97 33.32
CA ASP A 71 1.59 10.10 31.86
C ASP A 71 2.59 9.11 31.20
N ASP A 72 2.43 7.81 31.47
CA ASP A 72 3.00 6.69 30.70
C ASP A 72 2.31 6.57 29.31
N GLU A 73 1.99 7.70 28.66
CA GLU A 73 1.42 7.74 27.32
C GLU A 73 2.57 7.72 26.32
N ASP A 74 2.82 6.53 25.74
CA ASP A 74 3.78 6.24 24.67
C ASP A 74 4.14 7.51 23.85
N ASP A 75 5.41 7.96 23.95
CA ASP A 75 6.01 9.15 23.32
C ASP A 75 6.11 8.99 21.78
N TYR A 76 5.01 8.59 21.13
CA TYR A 76 4.86 8.33 19.71
C TYR A 76 4.53 9.63 19.00
N VAL A 77 5.52 10.17 18.30
CA VAL A 77 5.27 11.27 17.36
C VAL A 77 4.33 10.77 16.26
N GLN A 78 3.14 11.35 16.20
CA GLN A 78 2.14 11.03 15.19
C GLN A 78 2.72 11.25 13.79
N THR A 79 2.73 10.22 12.93
CA THR A 79 3.14 10.35 11.52
C THR A 79 2.19 11.32 10.82
N GLN A 80 2.68 12.52 10.48
CA GLN A 80 1.88 13.57 9.82
C GLN A 80 2.00 13.52 8.29
N GLU A 81 3.07 12.90 7.77
CA GLU A 81 3.37 12.84 6.34
C GLU A 81 3.65 11.41 5.88
N LEU A 82 3.55 11.19 4.57
CA LEU A 82 3.88 9.92 3.94
C LEU A 82 5.40 9.69 4.00
N THR A 83 5.87 8.68 4.74
CA THR A 83 7.31 8.43 4.91
C THR A 83 7.72 7.07 4.35
N GLU A 84 8.76 7.06 3.52
CA GLU A 84 9.42 5.84 3.07
C GLU A 84 10.52 5.45 4.06
N ARG A 85 10.40 4.26 4.65
CA ARG A 85 11.38 3.64 5.54
C ARG A 85 12.07 2.51 4.80
N PHE A 86 13.40 2.51 4.79
CA PHE A 86 14.19 1.53 4.06
C PHE A 86 14.75 0.46 5.00
N SER A 87 14.86 -0.75 4.48
CA SER A 87 15.51 -1.87 5.14
C SER A 87 16.25 -2.70 4.09
N SER A 88 17.39 -3.23 4.51
CA SER A 88 18.32 -3.91 3.61
C SER A 88 18.43 -5.37 3.99
N THR A 89 18.23 -6.27 3.03
CA THR A 89 18.42 -7.72 3.20
C THR A 89 19.47 -8.28 2.24
N MET A 90 20.10 -7.43 1.43
CA MET A 90 21.19 -7.79 0.54
C MET A 90 22.21 -6.64 0.43
N MET A 91 23.40 -6.95 -0.05
CA MET A 91 24.39 -5.96 -0.46
C MET A 91 24.29 -5.74 -1.97
N GLU A 92 24.55 -4.52 -2.42
CA GLU A 92 24.62 -4.12 -3.82
C GLU A 92 25.88 -3.27 -4.01
N ILE A 93 26.55 -3.44 -5.15
CA ILE A 93 27.68 -2.59 -5.53
C ILE A 93 27.10 -1.37 -6.24
N PRO A 94 27.22 -0.15 -5.68
CA PRO A 94 26.75 1.05 -6.34
C PRO A 94 27.48 1.21 -7.68
N TRP A 95 26.73 1.50 -8.74
CA TRP A 95 27.29 1.72 -10.08
C TRP A 95 28.37 2.82 -10.09
N ASP A 96 28.24 3.82 -9.20
CA ASP A 96 29.19 4.92 -9.00
C ASP A 96 30.55 4.47 -8.44
N ASN A 97 30.61 3.33 -7.73
CA ASN A 97 31.78 2.87 -6.98
C ASN A 97 32.23 1.46 -7.43
N MET A 98 31.92 1.04 -8.67
CA MET A 98 32.32 -0.28 -9.18
C MET A 98 33.84 -0.52 -9.16
N ASP A 99 34.65 0.54 -9.23
CA ASP A 99 36.12 0.44 -9.21
C ASP A 99 36.69 0.19 -7.80
N ALA A 100 35.89 0.38 -6.75
CA ALA A 100 36.33 0.27 -5.36
C ALA A 100 36.00 -1.09 -4.73
N ASP A 101 35.25 -1.96 -5.42
CA ASP A 101 34.67 -3.21 -4.87
C ASP A 101 33.93 -2.98 -3.53
N ASP A 102 33.45 -1.75 -3.29
CA ASP A 102 32.77 -1.36 -2.06
C ASP A 102 31.29 -1.80 -2.12
N GLU A 103 30.98 -2.86 -1.38
CA GLU A 103 29.60 -3.34 -1.20
C GLU A 103 28.83 -2.44 -0.21
N ALA A 104 27.68 -1.93 -0.65
CA ALA A 104 26.77 -1.16 0.20
C ALA A 104 25.47 -1.94 0.46
N PRO A 105 24.81 -1.76 1.62
CA PRO A 105 23.52 -2.38 1.88
C PRO A 105 22.46 -1.83 0.90
N ALA A 106 21.81 -2.73 0.17
CA ALA A 106 20.81 -2.37 -0.82
C ALA A 106 19.49 -1.97 -0.15
N ARG A 107 18.86 -0.89 -0.64
CA ARG A 107 17.53 -0.44 -0.18
C ARG A 107 16.41 -1.25 -0.83
N ASN A 108 16.42 -2.56 -0.60
CA ASN A 108 15.57 -3.48 -1.33
C ASN A 108 14.20 -3.68 -0.67
N LEU A 109 14.08 -3.55 0.65
CA LEU A 109 12.79 -3.60 1.34
C LEU A 109 12.36 -2.18 1.71
N VAL A 110 11.22 -1.72 1.20
CA VAL A 110 10.70 -0.38 1.50
C VAL A 110 9.36 -0.51 2.20
N PHE A 111 9.21 0.17 3.32
CA PHE A 111 7.95 0.35 4.02
C PHE A 111 7.46 1.79 3.87
N LEU A 112 6.33 1.96 3.21
CA LEU A 112 5.61 3.21 3.13
C LEU A 112 4.70 3.32 4.36
N ASP A 113 5.13 4.12 5.35
CA ASP A 113 4.31 4.45 6.52
C ASP A 113 3.42 5.64 6.18
N THR A 114 2.12 5.48 6.44
CA THR A 114 1.10 6.47 6.09
C THR A 114 0.52 7.12 7.35
N PRO A 115 0.15 8.40 7.30
CA PRO A 115 -0.60 9.03 8.38
C PRO A 115 -1.95 8.30 8.57
N GLY A 116 -2.41 8.20 9.82
CA GLY A 116 -3.72 7.60 10.11
C GLY A 116 -4.85 8.46 9.54
N TYR A 117 -5.84 7.86 8.89
CA TYR A 117 -6.93 8.69 8.33
C TYR A 117 -7.81 9.33 9.40
N GLY A 118 -7.85 8.82 10.63
CA GLY A 118 -8.53 9.48 11.75
C GLY A 118 -7.73 10.59 12.45
N SER A 119 -6.54 10.98 11.98
CA SER A 119 -5.67 11.95 12.67
C SER A 119 -6.00 13.40 12.34
N VAL A 120 -6.68 13.62 11.22
CA VAL A 120 -7.03 14.95 10.69
C VAL A 120 -8.54 15.06 10.64
N ILE A 121 -9.05 16.29 10.70
CA ILE A 121 -10.48 16.61 10.58
C ILE A 121 -11.08 16.00 9.29
N ASP A 122 -10.29 15.88 8.23
CA ASP A 122 -10.68 15.22 6.98
C ASP A 122 -9.83 13.97 6.67
N ALA A 123 -10.42 12.81 6.94
CA ALA A 123 -9.86 11.51 6.61
C ALA A 123 -9.61 11.29 5.11
N ARG A 124 -10.33 12.01 4.24
CA ARG A 124 -10.22 11.85 2.77
C ARG A 124 -8.91 12.41 2.25
N THR A 125 -8.41 13.48 2.86
CA THR A 125 -7.14 14.10 2.48
C THR A 125 -5.96 13.13 2.67
N ASN A 126 -5.86 12.47 3.84
CA ASN A 126 -4.81 11.47 4.09
C ASN A 126 -4.91 10.27 3.15
N PHE A 127 -6.14 9.81 2.88
CA PHE A 127 -6.38 8.75 1.92
C PHE A 127 -5.96 9.16 0.49
N ALA A 128 -6.27 10.39 0.08
CA ALA A 128 -5.88 10.93 -1.21
C ALA A 128 -4.36 11.06 -1.35
N LEU A 129 -3.64 11.45 -0.30
CA LEU A 129 -2.17 11.49 -0.30
C LEU A 129 -1.57 10.12 -0.67
N PHE A 130 -2.01 9.04 -0.02
CA PHE A 130 -1.56 7.69 -0.33
C PHE A 130 -1.94 7.26 -1.76
N MET A 131 -3.19 7.47 -2.15
CA MET A 131 -3.65 7.08 -3.49
C MET A 131 -2.98 7.86 -4.61
N ASN A 132 -2.65 9.13 -4.38
CA ASN A 132 -1.91 9.97 -5.31
C ASN A 132 -0.48 9.46 -5.48
N HIS A 133 0.21 9.10 -4.39
CA HIS A 133 1.54 8.51 -4.47
C HIS A 133 1.55 7.20 -5.29
N VAL A 134 0.58 6.30 -5.05
CA VAL A 134 0.44 5.06 -5.83
C VAL A 134 0.17 5.36 -7.32
N SER A 135 -0.71 6.32 -7.60
CA SER A 135 -1.08 6.68 -8.98
C SER A 135 0.07 7.36 -9.72
N GLN A 136 0.81 8.25 -9.06
CA GLN A 136 2.00 8.89 -9.59
C GLN A 136 3.08 7.86 -9.96
N THR A 137 3.29 6.85 -9.12
CA THR A 137 4.23 5.77 -9.43
C THR A 137 3.86 5.01 -10.71
N PHE A 138 2.56 4.78 -10.93
CA PHE A 138 2.05 4.16 -12.16
C PHE A 138 2.28 5.07 -13.37
N GLU A 139 1.96 6.36 -13.24
CA GLU A 139 2.13 7.35 -14.29
C GLU A 139 3.60 7.55 -14.67
N GLU A 140 4.50 7.68 -13.69
CA GLU A 140 5.94 7.78 -13.90
C GLU A 140 6.50 6.56 -14.61
N LYS A 141 6.05 5.34 -14.25
CA LYS A 141 6.49 4.15 -14.96
C LYS A 141 5.92 4.10 -16.37
N ASN A 142 4.68 4.52 -16.55
CA ASN A 142 4.01 4.55 -17.84
C ASN A 142 4.66 5.55 -18.79
N SER A 143 5.08 6.73 -18.33
CA SER A 143 5.75 7.74 -19.15
C SER A 143 7.13 7.26 -19.63
N LYS A 144 7.84 6.47 -18.81
CA LYS A 144 9.12 5.85 -19.17
C LYS A 144 8.98 4.71 -20.17
N ILE A 145 7.81 4.08 -20.27
CA ILE A 145 7.54 3.07 -21.28
C ILE A 145 7.04 3.79 -22.54
N SER A 146 7.90 3.88 -23.56
CA SER A 146 7.64 4.62 -24.81
C SER A 146 6.21 4.37 -25.34
N PRO A 147 5.47 5.43 -25.72
CA PRO A 147 4.12 5.30 -26.29
C PRO A 147 4.11 4.67 -27.69
N PHE A 148 5.27 4.54 -28.34
CA PHE A 148 5.41 4.06 -29.72
C PHE A 148 5.86 2.60 -29.85
N ILE A 149 6.09 1.91 -28.73
CA ILE A 149 6.40 0.49 -28.76
C ILE A 149 5.09 -0.24 -28.42
N GLU A 150 4.55 -0.97 -29.39
CA GLU A 150 3.50 -1.97 -29.17
C GLU A 150 4.06 -3.14 -28.35
N VAL A 151 4.40 -2.88 -27.10
CA VAL A 151 4.83 -3.93 -26.18
C VAL A 151 3.60 -4.75 -25.83
N THR A 152 3.62 -6.03 -26.17
CA THR A 152 2.52 -6.94 -25.79
C THR A 152 2.45 -7.03 -24.26
N ASN A 153 1.26 -7.20 -23.69
CA ASN A 153 1.08 -7.37 -22.24
C ASN A 153 2.02 -8.44 -21.64
N ASN A 154 2.29 -9.52 -22.37
CA ASN A 154 3.21 -10.58 -21.95
C ASN A 154 4.67 -10.14 -21.91
N GLU A 155 5.08 -9.22 -22.78
CA GLU A 155 6.44 -8.68 -22.81
C GLU A 155 6.63 -7.64 -21.69
N LEU A 156 5.62 -6.81 -21.43
CA LEU A 156 5.59 -5.96 -20.22
C LEU A 156 5.63 -6.81 -18.94
N MET A 157 4.88 -7.90 -18.90
CA MET A 157 4.89 -8.83 -17.76
C MET A 157 6.28 -9.42 -17.54
N ARG A 158 6.94 -9.89 -18.60
CA ARG A 158 8.31 -10.43 -18.53
C ARG A 158 9.33 -9.36 -18.14
N SER A 159 9.17 -8.13 -18.61
CA SER A 159 10.09 -7.03 -18.34
C SER A 159 9.95 -6.48 -16.92
N LEU A 160 8.73 -6.42 -16.37
CA LEU A 160 8.45 -5.83 -15.06
C LEU A 160 8.55 -6.87 -13.94
N VAL A 161 8.16 -8.11 -14.19
CA VAL A 161 8.38 -9.23 -13.25
C VAL A 161 9.79 -9.76 -13.48
N THR A 162 10.78 -8.98 -13.05
CA THR A 162 12.15 -9.47 -12.94
C THR A 162 12.27 -10.38 -11.71
N GLY A 163 13.19 -11.34 -11.72
CA GLY A 163 13.41 -12.22 -10.56
C GLY A 163 13.71 -11.46 -9.26
N VAL A 164 14.26 -10.25 -9.40
CA VAL A 164 14.61 -9.34 -8.29
C VAL A 164 13.52 -8.28 -8.04
N GLY A 165 12.46 -8.16 -8.86
CA GLY A 165 11.34 -7.24 -8.61
C GLY A 165 11.66 -5.75 -8.73
N ALA A 166 12.48 -5.36 -9.72
CA ALA A 166 13.01 -3.99 -9.87
C ALA A 166 11.97 -2.94 -10.36
N HIS A 167 10.76 -2.91 -9.79
CA HIS A 167 9.75 -1.87 -10.04
C HIS A 167 9.51 -1.00 -8.81
N LYS A 168 8.95 0.20 -9.04
CA LYS A 168 8.61 1.16 -7.97
C LYS A 168 7.20 1.01 -7.39
N PHE A 169 6.39 0.11 -7.92
CA PHE A 169 5.02 -0.12 -7.45
C PHE A 169 4.99 -0.65 -6.01
N ILE A 170 3.93 -0.29 -5.28
CA ILE A 170 3.60 -0.91 -4.00
C ILE A 170 3.07 -2.32 -4.27
N ASP A 171 3.75 -3.32 -3.73
CA ASP A 171 3.45 -4.73 -3.92
C ASP A 171 2.34 -5.22 -3.00
N VAL A 172 2.38 -4.81 -1.72
CA VAL A 172 1.38 -5.17 -0.71
C VAL A 172 1.00 -3.93 0.08
N CYS A 173 -0.29 -3.77 0.32
CA CYS A 173 -0.83 -2.81 1.27
C CYS A 173 -1.46 -3.59 2.44
N PHE A 174 -0.84 -3.52 3.62
CA PHE A 174 -1.42 -4.03 4.85
C PHE A 174 -2.47 -3.03 5.34
N TYR A 175 -3.74 -3.45 5.38
CA TYR A 175 -4.83 -2.63 5.88
C TYR A 175 -5.14 -3.04 7.32
N LEU A 176 -4.75 -2.21 8.29
CA LEU A 176 -4.91 -2.49 9.72
C LEU A 176 -6.31 -2.10 10.21
N ILE A 177 -7.02 -3.09 10.74
CA ILE A 177 -8.36 -2.99 11.32
C ILE A 177 -8.24 -3.25 12.82
N VAL A 178 -8.90 -2.44 13.65
CA VAL A 178 -8.88 -2.57 15.11
C VAL A 178 -10.31 -2.56 15.66
N HIS A 179 -10.65 -3.54 16.51
CA HIS A 179 -11.96 -3.77 17.15
C HIS A 179 -13.15 -4.02 16.22
N ARG A 180 -13.33 -3.23 15.16
CA ARG A 180 -14.48 -3.32 14.24
C ARG A 180 -14.11 -2.87 12.83
N LEU A 181 -14.79 -3.43 11.84
CA LEU A 181 -14.74 -2.97 10.46
C LEU A 181 -15.67 -1.75 10.29
N LYS A 182 -15.12 -0.59 9.93
CA LYS A 182 -15.89 0.62 9.69
C LYS A 182 -16.37 0.68 8.23
N PRO A 183 -17.51 1.31 7.93
CA PRO A 183 -17.94 1.52 6.53
C PRO A 183 -16.90 2.25 5.67
N LEU A 184 -16.18 3.21 6.28
CA LEU A 184 -15.09 3.91 5.63
C LEU A 184 -13.96 2.96 5.20
N ASP A 185 -13.68 1.94 6.01
CA ASP A 185 -12.64 0.95 5.70
C ASP A 185 -12.98 0.15 4.44
N ILE A 186 -14.27 -0.16 4.26
CA ILE A 186 -14.76 -0.87 3.07
C ILE A 186 -14.55 -0.02 1.82
N GLU A 187 -14.89 1.26 1.87
CA GLU A 187 -14.71 2.18 0.75
C GLU A 187 -13.23 2.35 0.39
N TYR A 188 -12.37 2.56 1.40
CA TYR A 188 -10.94 2.71 1.20
C TYR A 188 -10.28 1.43 0.65
N MET A 189 -10.58 0.26 1.24
CA MET A 189 -10.09 -1.01 0.72
C MET A 189 -10.56 -1.26 -0.71
N ARG A 190 -11.81 -0.91 -1.06
CA ARG A 190 -12.33 -1.03 -2.42
C ARG A 190 -11.47 -0.25 -3.41
N ILE A 191 -11.21 1.03 -3.13
CA ILE A 191 -10.44 1.92 -4.01
C ILE A 191 -8.97 1.47 -4.10
N ILE A 192 -8.33 1.14 -2.97
CA ILE A 192 -6.93 0.69 -2.94
C ILE A 192 -6.77 -0.62 -3.73
N SER A 193 -7.73 -1.54 -3.61
CA SER A 193 -7.67 -2.86 -4.23
C SER A 193 -7.57 -2.82 -5.76
N GLU A 194 -7.97 -1.74 -6.41
CA GLU A 194 -7.85 -1.58 -7.86
C GLU A 194 -6.39 -1.47 -8.32
N LYS A 195 -5.52 -0.89 -7.49
CA LYS A 195 -4.13 -0.60 -7.85
C LYS A 195 -3.12 -1.44 -7.07
N VAL A 196 -3.40 -1.79 -5.81
CA VAL A 196 -2.46 -2.45 -4.90
C VAL A 196 -3.06 -3.73 -4.31
N ASN A 197 -2.24 -4.73 -4.00
CA ASN A 197 -2.71 -5.95 -3.33
C ASN A 197 -3.00 -5.67 -1.84
N VAL A 198 -4.28 -5.56 -1.49
CA VAL A 198 -4.72 -5.27 -0.13
C VAL A 198 -4.76 -6.56 0.69
N VAL A 199 -4.06 -6.57 1.82
CA VAL A 199 -4.08 -7.65 2.81
C VAL A 199 -4.68 -7.10 4.10
N PRO A 200 -5.90 -7.52 4.48
CA PRO A 200 -6.49 -7.08 5.74
C PRO A 200 -5.75 -7.74 6.93
N VAL A 201 -5.47 -6.93 7.94
CA VAL A 201 -4.76 -7.35 9.16
C VAL A 201 -5.54 -6.81 10.36
N ILE A 202 -5.89 -7.67 11.29
CA ILE A 202 -6.49 -7.28 12.57
C ILE A 202 -5.33 -6.99 13.53
N SER A 203 -5.20 -5.72 13.92
CA SER A 203 -4.17 -5.25 14.85
C SER A 203 -4.68 -5.23 16.28
N LYS A 204 -3.76 -5.06 17.24
CA LYS A 204 -4.05 -4.99 18.68
C LYS A 204 -4.92 -6.15 19.16
N ILE A 205 -4.56 -7.36 18.79
CA ILE A 205 -5.31 -8.56 19.22
C ILE A 205 -5.15 -8.82 20.72
N ASP A 206 -4.12 -8.25 21.33
CA ASP A 206 -3.87 -8.25 22.78
C ASP A 206 -4.95 -7.51 23.59
N THR A 207 -5.72 -6.62 22.96
CA THR A 207 -6.82 -5.87 23.61
C THR A 207 -8.19 -6.50 23.38
N GLN A 208 -8.25 -7.67 22.74
CA GLN A 208 -9.49 -8.35 22.35
C GLN A 208 -9.48 -9.80 22.81
N SER A 209 -10.66 -10.38 23.09
CA SER A 209 -10.73 -11.81 23.37
C SER A 209 -10.55 -12.62 22.08
N GLU A 210 -10.06 -13.85 22.21
CA GLU A 210 -9.91 -14.77 21.06
C GLU A 210 -11.23 -14.95 20.29
N GLN A 211 -12.34 -15.04 21.03
CA GLN A 211 -13.68 -15.17 20.43
C GLN A 211 -14.05 -13.92 19.63
N ASP A 212 -13.75 -12.71 20.14
CA ASP A 212 -14.02 -11.47 19.43
C ASP A 212 -13.18 -11.34 18.16
N VAL A 213 -11.89 -11.71 18.22
CA VAL A 213 -11.01 -11.71 17.05
C VAL A 213 -11.50 -12.68 15.98
N GLN A 214 -11.91 -13.89 16.39
CA GLN A 214 -12.47 -14.88 15.47
C GLN A 214 -13.77 -14.40 14.83
N GLN A 215 -14.70 -13.85 15.61
CA GLN A 215 -15.94 -13.27 15.10
C GLN A 215 -15.66 -12.10 14.14
N LEU A 216 -14.68 -11.24 14.46
CA LEU A 216 -14.27 -10.14 13.62
C LEU A 216 -13.70 -10.63 12.28
N LYS A 217 -12.87 -11.69 12.27
CA LYS A 217 -12.36 -12.29 11.02
C LYS A 217 -13.50 -12.74 10.10
N VAL A 218 -14.47 -13.48 10.67
CA VAL A 218 -15.65 -13.95 9.93
C VAL A 218 -16.47 -12.77 9.41
N HIS A 219 -16.72 -11.78 10.25
CA HIS A 219 -17.48 -10.58 9.90
C HIS A 219 -16.80 -9.77 8.78
N VAL A 220 -15.48 -9.56 8.86
CA VAL A 220 -14.70 -8.85 7.84
C VAL A 220 -14.82 -9.57 6.49
N LEU A 221 -14.61 -10.90 6.45
CA LEU A 221 -14.71 -11.66 5.20
C LEU A 221 -16.13 -11.64 4.61
N LYS A 222 -17.17 -11.86 5.42
CA LYS A 222 -18.56 -11.84 4.91
C LYS A 222 -18.91 -10.45 4.35
N THR A 223 -18.58 -9.40 5.09
CA THR A 223 -18.88 -8.01 4.70
C THR A 223 -18.13 -7.61 3.44
N LEU A 224 -16.84 -7.91 3.32
CA LEU A 224 -16.05 -7.57 2.13
C LEU A 224 -16.55 -8.31 0.89
N ARG A 225 -17.00 -9.57 1.04
CA ARG A 225 -17.62 -10.33 -0.06
C ARG A 225 -18.93 -9.70 -0.51
N GLU A 226 -19.84 -9.41 0.43
CA GLU A 226 -21.14 -8.79 0.14
C GLU A 226 -20.98 -7.43 -0.55
N GLN A 227 -19.95 -6.68 -0.17
CA GLN A 227 -19.64 -5.37 -0.74
C GLN A 227 -18.76 -5.46 -2.01
N GLY A 228 -18.41 -6.66 -2.48
CA GLY A 228 -17.61 -6.84 -3.70
C GLY A 228 -16.19 -6.26 -3.61
N VAL A 229 -15.59 -6.22 -2.41
CA VAL A 229 -14.21 -5.73 -2.21
C VAL A 229 -13.22 -6.87 -2.42
N SER A 230 -12.31 -6.70 -3.37
CA SER A 230 -11.29 -7.72 -3.69
C SER A 230 -10.06 -7.57 -2.81
N ILE A 231 -9.84 -8.51 -1.91
CA ILE A 231 -8.60 -8.61 -1.13
C ILE A 231 -7.63 -9.62 -1.74
N TYR A 232 -6.35 -9.56 -1.37
CA TYR A 232 -5.35 -10.54 -1.77
C TYR A 232 -5.43 -11.78 -0.88
N THR A 233 -5.79 -12.93 -1.46
CA THR A 233 -6.12 -14.16 -0.71
C THR A 233 -5.00 -15.19 -0.65
N PHE A 234 -3.77 -14.85 -1.09
CA PHE A 234 -2.62 -15.78 -1.10
C PHE A 234 -2.92 -17.15 -1.77
N ARG A 235 -3.72 -17.16 -2.85
CA ARG A 235 -4.18 -18.37 -3.57
C ARG A 235 -5.12 -19.28 -2.77
N ILE A 236 -5.71 -18.79 -1.68
CA ILE A 236 -6.76 -19.47 -0.94
C ILE A 236 -8.11 -19.00 -1.48
N ASP A 237 -9.02 -19.94 -1.72
CA ASP A 237 -10.39 -19.63 -2.13
C ASP A 237 -11.12 -18.89 -1.01
N TYR A 238 -11.99 -17.94 -1.38
CA TYR A 238 -12.67 -17.11 -0.39
C TYR A 238 -13.56 -17.95 0.53
N ASP A 239 -14.27 -18.96 0.02
CA ASP A 239 -15.11 -19.83 0.85
C ASP A 239 -14.28 -20.62 1.87
N ARG A 240 -13.08 -21.03 1.46
CA ARG A 240 -12.12 -21.66 2.37
C ARG A 240 -11.63 -20.67 3.43
N LEU A 241 -11.37 -19.41 3.08
CA LEU A 241 -11.01 -18.39 4.07
C LEU A 241 -12.12 -18.17 5.11
N ILE A 242 -13.38 -18.13 4.69
CA ILE A 242 -14.51 -18.01 5.64
C ILE A 242 -14.58 -19.23 6.55
N HIS A 243 -14.49 -20.43 5.99
CA HIS A 243 -14.49 -21.65 6.80
C HIS A 243 -13.31 -21.66 7.79
N MET A 244 -12.11 -21.29 7.35
CA MET A 244 -10.93 -21.17 8.23
C MET A 244 -11.19 -20.18 9.38
N ALA A 245 -11.79 -19.03 9.09
CA ALA A 245 -12.16 -18.06 10.12
C ALA A 245 -13.22 -18.61 11.09
N GLU A 246 -14.22 -19.33 10.59
CA GLU A 246 -15.28 -19.96 11.40
C GLU A 246 -14.73 -21.08 12.30
N THR A 247 -13.71 -21.81 11.86
CA THR A 247 -13.07 -22.88 12.65
C THR A 247 -11.86 -22.40 13.47
N GLY A 248 -11.52 -21.10 13.44
CA GLY A 248 -10.35 -20.55 14.14
C GLY A 248 -9.00 -21.00 13.56
N GLN A 249 -8.99 -21.51 12.32
CA GLN A 249 -7.78 -21.96 11.64
C GLN A 249 -6.97 -20.75 11.14
N GLN A 250 -5.69 -20.69 11.53
CA GLN A 250 -4.74 -19.67 11.06
C GLN A 250 -4.25 -19.94 9.63
N GLY A 251 -3.67 -18.93 8.97
CA GLY A 251 -3.00 -19.10 7.68
C GLY A 251 -3.67 -18.45 6.47
N GLY A 252 -4.61 -17.56 6.70
CA GLY A 252 -5.19 -16.74 5.65
C GLY A 252 -5.68 -15.39 6.15
N PRO A 253 -5.84 -14.40 5.27
CA PRO A 253 -6.38 -13.10 5.64
C PRO A 253 -7.84 -13.20 6.09
N PRO A 254 -8.28 -12.38 7.07
CA PRO A 254 -7.49 -11.37 7.80
C PRO A 254 -6.54 -11.99 8.82
N PHE A 255 -5.28 -11.54 8.83
CA PHE A 255 -4.28 -12.01 9.79
C PHE A 255 -4.42 -11.29 11.13
N ALA A 256 -4.35 -12.02 12.23
CA ALA A 256 -4.37 -11.46 13.58
C ALA A 256 -2.93 -11.15 14.04
N VAL A 257 -2.62 -9.89 14.39
CA VAL A 257 -1.28 -9.49 14.85
C VAL A 257 -1.33 -8.71 16.16
N SER A 258 -0.37 -8.99 17.04
CA SER A 258 -0.12 -8.21 18.25
C SER A 258 1.19 -7.46 18.11
N ASN A 259 1.16 -6.19 18.52
CA ASN A 259 2.29 -5.29 18.50
C ASN A 259 3.05 -5.24 19.84
N VAL A 260 2.58 -5.97 20.84
CA VAL A 260 3.28 -6.07 22.13
C VAL A 260 4.51 -6.97 21.92
N PRO A 261 5.73 -6.45 22.15
CA PRO A 261 6.92 -7.29 22.12
C PRO A 261 6.77 -8.39 23.19
N PRO A 262 7.18 -9.63 22.91
CA PRO A 262 7.08 -10.69 23.90
C PRO A 262 7.85 -10.26 25.14
N LYS A 263 7.16 -10.10 26.28
CA LYS A 263 7.84 -9.91 27.56
C LYS A 263 8.75 -11.11 27.77
N PRO A 264 10.04 -10.91 28.14
CA PRO A 264 10.88 -12.03 28.54
C PRO A 264 10.16 -12.77 29.67
N SER A 265 10.08 -14.09 29.56
CA SER A 265 9.43 -14.95 30.54
C SER A 265 9.98 -14.64 31.93
N SER A 266 9.24 -13.89 32.74
CA SER A 266 9.46 -13.87 34.18
C SER A 266 9.13 -15.27 34.69
N GLU A 267 9.89 -15.75 35.68
CA GLU A 267 9.62 -17.03 36.34
C GLU A 267 8.31 -16.98 37.17
N ASP A 268 7.64 -15.83 37.22
CA ASP A 268 6.41 -15.62 37.97
C ASP A 268 5.20 -16.24 37.26
N PRO A 269 4.54 -17.27 37.83
CA PRO A 269 3.41 -17.95 37.21
C PRO A 269 2.17 -17.06 36.98
N LEU A 270 2.13 -15.89 37.63
CA LEU A 270 1.07 -14.89 37.53
C LEU A 270 1.27 -13.89 36.38
N ASP A 271 2.49 -13.76 35.85
CA ASP A 271 2.85 -12.87 34.73
C ASP A 271 2.69 -13.54 33.35
N GLN A 272 2.44 -14.86 33.33
CA GLN A 272 2.12 -15.59 32.12
C GLN A 272 0.70 -15.22 31.68
N ILE A 273 0.55 -14.06 31.02
CA ILE A 273 -0.67 -13.75 30.27
C ILE A 273 -0.81 -14.87 29.23
N PRO A 274 -1.80 -15.78 29.34
CA PRO A 274 -1.87 -16.98 28.50
C PRO A 274 -2.13 -16.66 27.02
N PHE A 275 -2.48 -15.41 26.70
CA PHE A 275 -3.12 -15.02 25.46
C PHE A 275 -2.18 -14.51 24.35
N THR A 276 -0.94 -14.10 24.66
CA THR A 276 -0.19 -13.23 23.74
C THR A 276 0.56 -13.97 22.62
N HIS A 277 1.04 -15.20 22.84
CA HIS A 277 2.00 -15.81 21.91
C HIS A 277 1.39 -16.75 20.84
N ALA A 278 0.30 -17.45 21.15
CA ALA A 278 -0.28 -18.46 20.25
C ALA A 278 -1.13 -17.87 19.11
N MET A 279 -1.58 -16.63 19.27
CA MET A 279 -2.51 -15.95 18.35
C MET A 279 -1.82 -15.02 17.34
N ASN A 280 -0.54 -14.70 17.53
CA ASN A 280 0.15 -13.75 16.66
C ASN A 280 0.55 -14.40 15.33
N GLU A 281 -0.16 -14.05 14.26
CA GLU A 281 0.07 -14.55 12.90
C GLU A 281 1.12 -13.73 12.13
N LEU A 282 1.79 -12.77 12.77
CA LEU A 282 2.85 -11.97 12.13
C LEU A 282 3.96 -12.84 11.49
N PRO A 283 4.50 -13.90 12.14
CA PRO A 283 5.51 -14.75 11.52
C PRO A 283 5.00 -15.48 10.27
N LEU A 284 3.72 -15.86 10.27
CA LEU A 284 3.07 -16.55 9.16
C LEU A 284 2.80 -15.61 7.98
N LEU A 285 2.30 -14.40 8.27
CA LEU A 285 2.12 -13.35 7.28
C LEU A 285 3.44 -13.01 6.59
N ARG A 286 4.51 -12.87 7.38
CA ARG A 286 5.87 -12.62 6.91
C ARG A 286 6.36 -13.73 5.99
N LYS A 287 6.26 -15.00 6.42
CA LYS A 287 6.63 -16.17 5.60
C LYS A 287 5.83 -16.23 4.29
N LEU A 288 4.55 -15.89 4.32
CA LEU A 288 3.72 -15.86 3.12
C LEU A 288 4.16 -14.76 2.15
N VAL A 289 4.34 -13.52 2.63
CA VAL A 289 4.66 -12.37 1.79
C VAL A 289 6.09 -12.42 1.25
N LEU A 290 7.07 -12.77 2.08
CA LEU A 290 8.49 -12.67 1.75
C LEU A 290 9.08 -13.95 1.15
N GLU A 291 8.67 -15.13 1.63
CA GLU A 291 9.28 -16.40 1.22
C GLU A 291 8.40 -17.15 0.22
N THR A 292 7.13 -17.35 0.55
CA THR A 292 6.29 -18.34 -0.17
C THR A 292 5.60 -17.75 -1.41
N GLN A 293 5.10 -16.52 -1.32
CA GLN A 293 4.21 -15.93 -2.33
C GLN A 293 4.78 -14.66 -2.97
N ILE A 294 6.06 -14.33 -2.73
CA ILE A 294 6.68 -13.10 -3.24
C ILE A 294 6.55 -12.92 -4.76
N ASN A 295 6.82 -13.98 -5.52
CA ASN A 295 6.67 -13.96 -6.97
C ASN A 295 5.22 -13.75 -7.41
N ASN A 296 4.28 -14.38 -6.70
CA ASN A 296 2.85 -14.21 -6.98
C ASN A 296 2.41 -12.77 -6.70
N VAL A 297 2.80 -12.21 -5.56
CA VAL A 297 2.51 -10.81 -5.20
C VAL A 297 2.99 -9.88 -6.31
N ARG A 298 4.27 -9.97 -6.72
CA ARG A 298 4.85 -9.16 -7.81
C ARG A 298 4.08 -9.31 -9.11
N GLN A 299 3.73 -10.54 -9.49
CA GLN A 299 2.94 -10.79 -10.70
C GLN A 299 1.56 -10.13 -10.63
N PHE A 300 0.88 -10.19 -9.49
CA PHE A 300 -0.40 -9.52 -9.30
C PHE A 300 -0.25 -8.00 -9.34
N THR A 301 0.80 -7.43 -8.75
CA THR A 301 1.12 -6.00 -8.82
C THR A 301 1.27 -5.54 -10.28
N VAL A 302 2.12 -6.24 -11.04
CA VAL A 302 2.35 -5.93 -12.46
C VAL A 302 1.08 -6.12 -13.29
N LYS A 303 0.29 -7.16 -13.02
CA LYS A 303 -1.00 -7.36 -13.68
C LYS A 303 -1.96 -6.19 -13.44
N LYS A 304 -2.01 -5.64 -12.22
CA LYS A 304 -2.82 -4.45 -11.92
C LYS A 304 -2.33 -3.23 -12.70
N PHE A 305 -1.01 -3.02 -12.79
CA PHE A 305 -0.44 -1.96 -13.61
C PHE A 305 -0.80 -2.11 -15.10
N ILE A 306 -0.65 -3.31 -15.67
CA ILE A 306 -1.00 -3.58 -17.08
C ILE A 306 -2.48 -3.29 -17.33
N ASN A 307 -3.37 -3.79 -16.46
CA ASN A 307 -4.81 -3.54 -16.57
C ASN A 307 -5.12 -2.04 -16.49
N TRP A 308 -4.49 -1.31 -15.58
CA TRP A 308 -4.62 0.14 -15.48
C TRP A 308 -4.14 0.84 -16.76
N ARG A 309 -2.97 0.47 -17.29
CA ARG A 309 -2.42 1.03 -18.53
C ARG A 309 -3.34 0.77 -19.72
N SER A 310 -3.89 -0.43 -19.85
CA SER A 310 -4.85 -0.76 -20.92
C SER A 310 -6.09 0.13 -20.86
N LYS A 311 -6.60 0.43 -19.66
CA LYS A 311 -7.72 1.38 -19.49
C LYS A 311 -7.32 2.80 -19.93
N GLN A 312 -6.12 3.27 -19.57
CA GLN A 312 -5.64 4.60 -19.98
C GLN A 312 -5.52 4.74 -21.49
N ILE A 313 -4.95 3.73 -22.16
CA ILE A 313 -4.83 3.71 -23.63
C ILE A 313 -6.22 3.72 -24.28
N ALA A 314 -7.16 2.92 -23.77
CA ALA A 314 -8.53 2.89 -24.30
C ALA A 314 -9.24 4.25 -24.15
N LEU A 315 -9.08 4.92 -23.01
CA LEU A 315 -9.61 6.26 -22.78
C LEU A 315 -9.01 7.29 -23.76
N GLN A 316 -7.70 7.24 -23.99
CA GLN A 316 -7.04 8.12 -24.95
C GLN A 316 -7.52 7.89 -26.39
N GLN A 317 -7.72 6.62 -26.79
CA GLN A 317 -8.26 6.28 -28.10
C GLN A 317 -9.69 6.79 -28.28
N GLN A 318 -10.55 6.66 -27.27
CA GLN A 318 -11.92 7.20 -27.30
C GLN A 318 -11.94 8.72 -27.43
N GLN A 319 -11.06 9.43 -26.73
CA GLN A 319 -10.94 10.88 -26.82
C GLN A 319 -10.48 11.33 -28.22
N MET A 320 -9.49 10.64 -28.82
CA MET A 320 -9.04 10.95 -30.18
C MET A 320 -10.13 10.69 -31.23
N GLN A 321 -10.89 9.60 -31.10
CA GLN A 321 -12.01 9.30 -32.00
C GLN A 321 -13.14 10.34 -31.86
N GLY A 322 -13.45 10.78 -30.64
CA GLY A 322 -14.43 11.83 -30.37
C GLY A 322 -14.03 13.18 -31.01
N GLN A 323 -12.76 13.56 -30.90
CA GLN A 323 -12.25 14.78 -31.54
C GLN A 323 -12.27 14.69 -33.07
N GLN A 324 -11.91 13.55 -33.66
CA GLN A 324 -12.02 13.35 -35.12
C GLN A 324 -13.47 13.42 -35.62
N GLN A 325 -14.42 12.84 -34.89
CA GLN A 325 -15.84 12.93 -35.25
C GLN A 325 -16.38 14.35 -35.15
N GLN A 326 -16.02 15.12 -34.10
CA GLN A 326 -16.41 16.53 -34.00
C GLN A 326 -15.81 17.36 -35.13
N GLN A 327 -14.56 17.10 -35.51
CA GLN A 327 -13.90 17.82 -36.60
C GLN A 327 -14.53 17.48 -37.97
N GLN A 328 -14.92 16.22 -38.20
CA GLN A 328 -15.70 15.83 -39.40
C GLN A 328 -17.11 16.45 -39.42
N GLN A 329 -17.78 16.55 -38.27
CA GLN A 329 -19.11 17.19 -38.19
C GLN A 329 -19.04 18.70 -38.42
N GLN A 330 -17.98 19.38 -37.98
CA GLN A 330 -17.77 20.80 -38.28
C GLN A 330 -17.45 21.05 -39.76
N LEU A 331 -16.72 20.14 -40.42
CA LEU A 331 -16.48 20.19 -41.87
C LEU A 331 -17.75 19.93 -42.70
N HIS A 332 -18.71 19.16 -42.16
CA HIS A 332 -20.00 18.88 -42.79
C HIS A 332 -21.16 19.74 -42.28
N ALA A 333 -20.91 20.74 -41.43
CA ALA A 333 -21.94 21.67 -41.01
C ALA A 333 -22.43 22.46 -42.26
N PRO A 334 -23.74 22.49 -42.56
CA PRO A 334 -24.24 23.27 -43.66
C PRO A 334 -23.90 24.74 -43.41
N MET A 335 -23.24 25.38 -44.40
CA MET A 335 -22.96 26.81 -44.39
C MET A 335 -24.22 27.57 -43.97
N PRO A 336 -24.17 28.49 -42.98
CA PRO A 336 -25.32 29.34 -42.71
C PRO A 336 -25.64 30.09 -43.99
N TYR A 337 -26.81 29.82 -44.56
CA TYR A 337 -27.36 30.58 -45.68
C TYR A 337 -27.40 32.05 -45.25
N PHE A 338 -26.46 32.85 -45.76
CA PHE A 338 -26.55 34.31 -45.69
C PHE A 338 -27.88 34.72 -46.39
N PRO A 339 -28.76 35.50 -45.74
CA PRO A 339 -29.95 36.00 -46.40
C PRO A 339 -29.55 37.16 -47.33
N VAL A 340 -29.09 36.85 -48.55
CA VAL A 340 -28.85 37.85 -49.62
C VAL A 340 -30.11 38.07 -50.46
N LEU A 341 -31.30 37.80 -49.92
CA LEU A 341 -32.59 38.02 -50.60
C LEU A 341 -33.56 38.88 -49.78
N GLN A 342 -33.02 39.84 -49.00
CA GLN A 342 -33.85 40.88 -48.38
C GLN A 342 -33.47 42.31 -48.83
N SER A 343 -32.36 42.50 -49.55
CA SER A 343 -31.90 43.83 -49.99
C SER A 343 -32.30 44.22 -51.42
N LEU A 344 -33.03 43.37 -52.16
CA LEU A 344 -33.55 43.70 -53.50
C LEU A 344 -35.04 44.05 -53.54
N GLN A 345 -35.77 43.94 -52.42
CA GLN A 345 -37.15 44.45 -52.31
C GLN A 345 -37.22 45.89 -51.79
N ASP A 346 -36.22 46.36 -51.03
CA ASP A 346 -36.20 47.74 -50.51
C ASP A 346 -35.62 48.79 -51.48
N LEU A 347 -35.01 48.37 -52.60
CA LEU A 347 -34.50 49.28 -53.63
C LEU A 347 -35.50 49.58 -54.76
N ALA A 348 -36.67 48.94 -54.75
CA ALA A 348 -37.76 49.21 -55.70
C ALA A 348 -38.82 50.20 -55.16
N ALA A 349 -38.70 50.65 -53.90
CA ALA A 349 -39.68 51.51 -53.23
C ALA A 349 -39.31 53.01 -53.20
N SER A 350 -38.19 53.43 -53.79
CA SER A 350 -37.82 54.86 -53.88
C SER A 350 -37.71 55.34 -55.33
N ALA A 351 -38.85 55.41 -56.02
CA ALA A 351 -38.98 56.23 -57.23
C ALA A 351 -39.71 57.54 -56.85
N PRO A 352 -39.09 58.72 -57.02
CA PRO A 352 -39.73 60.00 -56.74
C PRO A 352 -40.72 60.38 -57.86
N THR A 353 -41.96 60.65 -57.48
CA THR A 353 -42.99 61.28 -58.32
C THR A 353 -42.57 62.73 -58.62
N ILE A 354 -42.27 63.04 -59.88
CA ILE A 354 -42.08 64.40 -60.38
C ILE A 354 -43.46 64.97 -60.72
N ALA A 355 -43.76 66.15 -60.18
CA ALA A 355 -44.87 67.01 -60.57
C ALA A 355 -44.39 68.06 -61.59
#